data_AF-A0A940CZN3-F1
#
_entry.id   AF-A0A940CZN3-F1
#
_cell.length_a   1.000
_cell.length_b   1.000
_cell.length_c   1.000
_cell.angle_alpha   90.00
_cell.angle_beta   90.00
_cell.angle_gamma   90.00
#
_symmetry.space_group_name_H-M   'P 1'
#
loop_
_entity.id
_entity.type
_entity.pdbx_description
1 polymer ?
#
loop_
_entity_poly.entity_id
_entity_poly.type
_entity_poly.pdbx_seq_one_letter_code
_entity_poly.pdbx_strand_id
1 'polypeptide(L)'
;MDKEKSRLIVLIKESLNEISMYIGTSALKVVLERIFFDLSVYNPAWEHIEISDPEEVDFSKFSIEELKKFYHMLVDIVGNILGDEFKKELLRKAKKEE
;
A
#
# COMPACT_ATOMS: atom_id res chain seq x y z
N MET A 1 11.47 -0.92 17.49
CA MET A 1 10.49 -0.81 16.39
C MET A 1 9.19 -1.40 16.89
N ASP A 2 8.08 -0.69 16.72
CA ASP A 2 6.77 -1.17 17.16
C ASP A 2 6.41 -2.48 16.43
N LYS A 3 5.98 -3.50 17.18
CA LYS A 3 5.66 -4.82 16.63
C LYS A 3 4.50 -4.72 15.63
N GLU A 4 3.54 -3.85 15.89
CA GLU A 4 2.39 -3.60 15.00
C GLU A 4 2.86 -2.94 13.70
N LYS A 5 3.66 -1.87 13.81
CA LYS A 5 4.21 -1.16 12.64
C LYS A 5 4.98 -2.11 11.71
N SER A 6 5.79 -3.00 12.30
CA SER A 6 6.59 -3.96 11.53
C SER A 6 5.71 -4.93 10.75
N ARG A 7 4.62 -5.43 11.36
CA ARG A 7 3.66 -6.33 10.71
C ARG A 7 2.94 -5.64 9.55
N LEU A 8 2.49 -4.40 9.74
CA LEU A 8 1.83 -3.62 8.69
C LEU A 8 2.75 -3.39 7.49
N ILE A 9 4.03 -3.08 7.71
CA ILE A 9 5.00 -2.91 6.62
C ILE A 9 5.18 -4.22 5.85
N VAL A 10 5.28 -5.37 6.54
CA VAL A 10 5.38 -6.68 5.88
C VAL A 10 4.14 -6.97 5.05
N LEU A 11 2.94 -6.80 5.62
CA LEU A 11 1.67 -6.99 4.92
C LEU A 11 1.57 -6.13 3.66
N ILE A 12 1.97 -4.85 3.75
CA ILE A 12 1.99 -3.94 2.60
C ILE A 12 2.93 -4.48 1.54
N LYS A 13 4.18 -4.82 1.88
CA LYS A 13 5.17 -5.31 0.90
C LYS A 13 4.74 -6.61 0.23
N GLU A 14 4.21 -7.56 0.98
CA GLU A 14 3.68 -8.80 0.42
C GLU A 14 2.52 -8.55 -0.53
N SER A 15 1.62 -7.63 -0.16
CA SER A 15 0.50 -7.26 -1.03
C SER A 15 0.99 -6.57 -2.30
N LEU A 16 1.98 -5.67 -2.23
CA LEU A 16 2.55 -5.00 -3.41
C LEU A 16 3.16 -6.01 -4.39
N ASN A 17 3.93 -6.98 -3.89
CA ASN A 17 4.51 -8.05 -4.71
C ASN A 17 3.43 -8.93 -5.35
N GLU A 18 2.37 -9.25 -4.63
CA GLU A 18 1.25 -10.01 -5.20
C GLU A 18 0.53 -9.19 -6.28
N ILE A 19 0.22 -7.93 -6.00
CA ILE A 19 -0.50 -7.03 -6.92
C ILE A 19 0.32 -6.81 -8.20
N SER A 20 1.64 -6.68 -8.09
CA SER A 20 2.52 -6.47 -9.25
C SER A 20 2.44 -7.62 -10.25
N MET A 21 2.15 -8.86 -9.81
CA MET A 21 1.93 -10.01 -10.68
C MET A 21 0.66 -9.90 -11.53
N TYR A 22 -0.34 -9.15 -11.08
CA TYR A 22 -1.62 -9.00 -11.79
C TYR A 22 -1.67 -7.77 -12.70
N ILE A 23 -1.22 -6.61 -12.21
CA ILE A 23 -1.32 -5.33 -12.95
C ILE A 23 0.01 -4.87 -13.56
N GLY A 24 1.12 -5.54 -13.22
CA GLY A 24 2.46 -5.13 -13.60
C GLY A 24 3.02 -3.98 -12.76
N THR A 25 4.34 -3.89 -12.69
CA THR A 25 5.06 -2.87 -11.89
C THR A 25 4.79 -1.44 -12.35
N SER A 26 4.61 -1.21 -13.66
CA SER A 26 4.32 0.14 -14.18
C SER A 26 2.95 0.67 -13.73
N ALA A 27 1.92 -0.19 -13.72
CA ALA A 27 0.60 0.21 -13.22
C ALA A 27 0.62 0.37 -11.69
N LEU A 28 1.32 -0.53 -10.99
CA LEU A 28 1.48 -0.43 -9.54
C LEU A 28 2.19 0.87 -9.14
N LYS A 29 3.20 1.31 -9.90
CA LYS A 29 3.85 2.61 -9.70
C LYS A 29 2.85 3.77 -9.72
N VAL A 30 1.97 3.82 -10.72
CA VAL A 30 0.95 4.88 -10.84
C VAL A 30 -0.03 4.84 -9.67
N VAL A 31 -0.43 3.64 -9.23
CA VAL A 31 -1.28 3.47 -8.03
C VAL A 31 -0.60 4.03 -6.80
N LEU A 32 0.68 3.73 -6.59
CA LEU A 32 1.43 4.21 -5.44
C LEU A 32 1.65 5.73 -5.45
N GLU A 33 2.02 6.30 -6.60
CA GLU A 33 2.15 7.76 -6.77
C GLU A 33 0.82 8.45 -6.43
N ARG A 34 -0.31 7.87 -6.85
CA ARG A 34 -1.63 8.39 -6.50
C ARG A 34 -1.91 8.33 -5.00
N ILE A 35 -1.60 7.21 -4.34
CA ILE A 35 -1.81 7.07 -2.89
C ILE A 35 -0.94 8.06 -2.12
N PHE A 36 0.31 8.26 -2.50
CA PHE A 36 1.19 9.25 -1.85
C PHE A 36 0.71 10.68 -2.04
N PHE A 37 0.21 11.01 -3.24
CA PHE A 37 -0.44 12.28 -3.47
C PHE A 37 -1.67 12.47 -2.58
N ASP A 38 -2.55 11.47 -2.48
CA ASP A 38 -3.75 11.58 -1.63
C ASP A 38 -3.39 11.66 -0.13
N LEU A 39 -2.29 11.01 0.31
CA LEU A 39 -1.77 11.12 1.67
C LEU A 39 -1.09 12.46 1.96
N SER A 40 -0.57 13.15 0.93
CA SER A 40 0.15 14.41 1.11
C SER A 40 -0.72 15.52 1.68
N VAL A 41 -2.04 15.44 1.46
CA VAL A 41 -3.06 16.29 2.07
C VAL A 41 -2.96 16.30 3.60
N TYR A 42 -2.58 15.18 4.19
CA TYR A 42 -2.41 15.03 5.65
C TYR A 42 -0.97 15.23 6.10
N ASN A 43 0.00 14.94 5.24
CA ASN A 43 1.41 15.06 5.52
C ASN A 43 2.19 15.46 4.23
N PRO A 44 2.55 16.74 4.08
CA PRO A 44 3.20 17.26 2.87
C PRO A 44 4.52 16.57 2.49
N ALA A 45 5.14 15.83 3.42
CA ALA A 45 6.35 15.05 3.12
C ALA A 45 6.14 13.98 2.03
N TRP A 46 4.89 13.63 1.72
CA TRP A 46 4.55 12.61 0.71
C TRP A 46 4.27 13.15 -0.70
N GLU A 47 4.24 14.47 -0.90
CA GLU A 47 3.80 15.08 -2.18
C GLU A 47 4.71 14.76 -3.38
N HIS A 48 6.00 14.54 -3.13
CA HIS A 48 7.02 14.38 -4.17
C HIS A 48 7.84 13.09 -3.99
N ILE A 49 7.20 12.01 -3.53
CA ILE A 49 7.88 10.71 -3.50
C ILE A 49 8.04 10.20 -4.93
N GLU A 50 9.29 10.20 -5.42
CA GLU A 50 9.62 9.48 -6.65
C GLU A 50 9.77 7.99 -6.35
N ILE A 51 9.00 7.18 -7.08
CA ILE A 51 9.05 5.73 -6.97
C ILE A 51 9.87 5.18 -8.14
N SER A 52 11.07 4.70 -7.84
CA SER A 52 11.90 3.96 -8.81
C SER A 52 11.38 2.53 -8.98
N ASP A 53 11.13 1.86 -7.85
CA ASP A 53 10.59 0.50 -7.79
C ASP A 53 9.45 0.43 -6.75
N PRO A 54 8.22 0.09 -7.17
CA PRO A 54 7.08 -0.10 -6.27
C PRO A 54 7.31 -1.10 -5.13
N GLU A 55 8.12 -2.13 -5.34
CA GLU A 55 8.33 -3.23 -4.39
C GLU A 55 9.39 -2.87 -3.33
N GLU A 56 10.26 -1.91 -3.64
CA GLU A 56 11.35 -1.46 -2.76
C GLU A 56 11.02 -0.22 -1.92
N VAL A 57 9.80 0.31 -2.04
CA VAL A 57 9.36 1.51 -1.31
C VAL A 57 9.61 1.37 0.20
N ASP A 58 10.24 2.40 0.77
CA ASP A 58 10.54 2.48 2.20
C ASP A 58 9.37 3.08 3.01
N PHE A 59 8.66 2.21 3.72
CA PHE A 59 7.57 2.58 4.62
C PHE A 59 8.03 2.89 6.06
N SER A 60 9.34 2.88 6.35
CA SER A 60 9.88 3.06 7.71
C SER A 60 9.50 4.40 8.34
N LYS A 61 9.29 5.44 7.53
CA LYS A 61 8.93 6.80 7.97
C LYS A 61 7.44 6.98 8.27
N PHE A 62 6.59 6.04 7.87
CA PHE A 62 5.14 6.12 8.07
C PHE A 62 4.78 5.86 9.53
N SER A 63 3.82 6.61 10.06
CA SER A 63 3.13 6.25 11.30
C SER A 63 2.22 5.03 11.09
N ILE A 64 1.80 4.38 12.18
CA ILE A 64 0.86 3.23 12.12
C ILE A 64 -0.44 3.64 11.43
N GLU A 65 -0.96 4.83 11.74
CA GLU A 65 -2.18 5.37 11.13
C GLU A 65 -2.02 5.64 9.63
N GLU A 66 -0.87 6.18 9.20
CA GLU A 66 -0.57 6.35 7.77
C GLU A 66 -0.45 5.00 7.06
N LEU A 67 0.16 3.98 7.68
CA LEU A 67 0.23 2.63 7.10
C LEU A 67 -1.15 2.01 6.93
N LYS A 68 -2.03 2.12 7.93
CA LYS A 68 -3.42 1.64 7.86
C LYS A 68 -4.18 2.34 6.73
N LYS A 69 -4.12 3.67 6.67
CA LYS A 69 -4.75 4.46 5.60
C LYS A 69 -4.20 4.09 4.22
N PHE A 70 -2.89 4.00 4.09
CA PHE A 70 -2.22 3.57 2.87
C PHE A 70 -2.76 2.21 2.41
N TYR A 71 -2.82 1.23 3.31
CA TYR A 71 -3.28 -0.12 2.98
C TYR A 71 -4.74 -0.14 2.55
N HIS A 72 -5.61 0.60 3.25
CA HIS A 72 -7.02 0.73 2.85
C HIS A 72 -7.18 1.34 1.45
N MET A 73 -6.44 2.41 1.14
CA MET A 73 -6.45 3.02 -0.19
C MET A 73 -5.93 2.07 -1.26
N LEU A 74 -4.85 1.34 -0.98
CA LEU A 74 -4.31 0.31 -1.88
C LEU A 74 -5.38 -0.75 -2.20
N VAL A 75 -6.01 -1.29 -1.17
CA VAL A 75 -7.07 -2.31 -1.29
C VAL A 75 -8.26 -1.80 -2.11
N ASP A 76 -8.69 -0.56 -1.89
CA ASP A 76 -9.81 0.03 -2.61
C ASP A 76 -9.48 0.27 -4.09
N ILE A 77 -8.33 0.89 -4.38
CA ILE A 77 -7.92 1.17 -5.75
C ILE A 77 -7.72 -0.14 -6.52
N VAL A 78 -6.98 -1.08 -5.95
CA VAL A 78 -6.69 -2.36 -6.61
C VAL A 78 -7.94 -3.23 -6.70
N GLY A 79 -8.81 -3.20 -5.69
CA GLY A 79 -10.11 -3.85 -5.75
C GLY A 79 -10.98 -3.36 -6.90
N ASN A 80 -10.93 -2.06 -7.20
CA ASN A 80 -11.63 -1.49 -8.36
C ASN A 80 -11.00 -1.91 -9.70
N ILE A 81 -9.71 -2.28 -9.72
CA ILE A 81 -8.99 -2.72 -10.93
C ILE A 81 -9.17 -4.23 -11.16
N LEU A 82 -9.01 -5.05 -10.12
CA LEU A 82 -8.95 -6.51 -10.18
C LEU A 82 -10.25 -7.20 -9.74
N GLY A 83 -11.20 -6.44 -9.18
CA GLY A 83 -12.53 -6.92 -8.79
C GLY A 83 -12.68 -7.22 -7.29
N ASP A 84 -13.95 -7.39 -6.89
CA ASP A 84 -14.37 -7.54 -5.50
C ASP A 84 -13.80 -8.79 -4.80
N GLU A 85 -13.55 -9.88 -5.54
CA GLU A 85 -12.96 -11.08 -4.95
C GLU A 85 -11.53 -10.83 -4.47
N PHE A 86 -10.74 -10.13 -5.29
CA PHE A 86 -9.38 -9.74 -4.95
C PHE A 86 -9.36 -8.77 -3.76
N LYS A 87 -10.28 -7.80 -3.75
CA LYS A 87 -10.48 -6.88 -2.61
C LYS A 87 -10.74 -7.64 -1.31
N LYS A 88 -11.66 -8.61 -1.33
CA LYS A 88 -11.98 -9.44 -0.16
C LYS A 88 -10.79 -10.25 0.33
N GLU A 89 -9.95 -10.73 -0.58
CA GLU A 89 -8.74 -11.46 -0.23
C GLU A 89 -7.74 -10.59 0.54
N LEU A 90 -7.43 -9.39 0.04
CA LEU A 90 -6.53 -8.46 0.71
C LEU A 90 -7.06 -8.06 2.10
N LEU A 91 -8.36 -7.76 2.22
CA LEU A 91 -8.99 -7.45 3.50
C LEU A 91 -8.91 -8.63 4.49
N ARG A 92 -8.97 -9.88 4.00
CA ARG A 92 -8.82 -11.06 4.84
C ARG A 92 -7.39 -11.19 5.37
N LYS A 93 -6.37 -10.82 4.58
CA LYS A 93 -4.95 -10.83 5.02
C LYS A 93 -4.73 -9.83 6.16
N ALA A 94 -5.28 -8.62 6.04
CA ALA A 94 -5.23 -7.62 7.12
C ALA A 94 -5.79 -8.12 8.46
N LYS A 95 -6.92 -8.85 8.42
CA LYS A 95 -7.56 -9.42 9.63
C LYS A 95 -6.84 -10.61 10.25
N LYS A 96 -5.95 -11.28 9.51
CA LYS A 96 -5.15 -12.40 10.04
C LYS A 96 -3.89 -11.93 10.77
N GLU A 97 -3.48 -10.69 10.53
CA GLU A 97 -2.27 -10.08 11.11
C GLU A 97 -2.54 -9.29 12.41
N GLU A 98 -3.81 -9.09 12.77
CA GLU A 98 -4.28 -8.58 14.08
C GLU A 98 -4.19 -9.67 15.17
#